data_AF-A0A1G3FCC0-F1
#
_entry.id   AF-A0A1G3FCC0-F1
#
_cell.length_a   1.000
_cell.length_b   1.000
_cell.length_c   1.000
_cell.angle_alpha   90.00
_cell.angle_beta   90.00
_cell.angle_gamma   90.00
#
_symmetry.space_group_name_H-M   'P 1'
#
loop_
_entity.id
_entity.type
_entity.pdbx_description
1 polymer ?
#
loop_
_entity_poly.entity_id
_entity_poly.type
_entity_poly.pdbx_seq_one_letter_code
_entity_poly.pdbx_strand_id
1 'polypeptide(L)'
;MYQGAVDPLGGINTLWPLFGIANQMLAAIALMLATVVVVKLKRERYVWVPGIPALWLIVCTLTAGYEKLVGPISFTAAANKYAAAMQQGQLLAPAKTQAAMQQIVTNNYVDMVMTGLFMALVVVMVIFCLRAAIRGWQTNHPTAHEEPYVALASVAG
;
A
#
# COMPACT_ATOMS: atom_id res chain seq x y z
N MET A 1 -25.72 -3.63 5.90
CA MET A 1 -25.08 -4.40 6.98
C MET A 1 -25.72 -5.77 7.25
N TYR A 2 -26.76 -6.19 6.51
CA TYR A 2 -27.37 -7.53 6.66
C TYR A 2 -26.72 -8.59 5.74
N GLN A 3 -26.39 -8.24 4.49
CA GLN A 3 -25.66 -9.16 3.57
C GLN A 3 -24.22 -9.47 4.02
N GLY A 4 -23.56 -8.56 4.76
CA GLY A 4 -22.21 -8.80 5.27
C GLY A 4 -22.13 -9.73 6.47
N ALA A 5 -23.19 -9.82 7.28
CA ALA A 5 -23.25 -10.68 8.47
C ALA A 5 -23.73 -12.10 8.16
N VAL A 6 -24.42 -12.30 7.02
CA VAL A 6 -25.07 -13.58 6.67
C VAL A 6 -24.29 -14.33 5.58
N ASP A 7 -23.32 -13.70 4.91
CA ASP A 7 -22.50 -14.36 3.88
C ASP A 7 -21.30 -15.09 4.51
N PRO A 8 -21.32 -16.43 4.64
CA PRO A 8 -20.35 -17.15 5.48
C PRO A 8 -18.93 -17.19 4.91
N LEU A 9 -18.71 -16.73 3.66
CA LEU A 9 -17.48 -17.02 2.93
C LEU A 9 -16.87 -15.85 2.11
N GLY A 10 -17.58 -14.75 1.85
CA GLY A 10 -17.16 -13.89 0.72
C GLY A 10 -16.98 -12.39 0.94
N GLY A 11 -17.66 -11.78 1.92
CA GLY A 11 -17.72 -10.31 2.02
C GLY A 11 -16.75 -9.68 3.02
N ILE A 12 -16.90 -9.98 4.31
CA ILE A 12 -16.13 -9.30 5.36
C ILE A 12 -14.71 -9.86 5.51
N ASN A 13 -14.54 -11.18 5.42
CA ASN A 13 -13.25 -11.85 5.65
C ASN A 13 -12.23 -11.64 4.52
N THR A 14 -12.69 -11.33 3.30
CA THR A 14 -11.87 -11.03 2.12
C THR A 14 -11.52 -9.55 2.02
N LEU A 15 -12.39 -8.65 2.49
CA LEU A 15 -12.13 -7.21 2.53
C LEU A 15 -11.11 -6.82 3.60
N TRP A 16 -11.08 -7.54 4.73
CA TRP A 16 -10.20 -7.21 5.86
C TRP A 16 -8.70 -7.25 5.53
N PRO A 17 -8.18 -8.28 4.83
CA PRO A 17 -6.80 -8.28 4.33
C PRO A 17 -6.50 -7.11 3.39
N LEU A 18 -7.47 -6.73 2.54
CA LEU A 18 -7.31 -5.64 1.58
C LEU A 18 -7.13 -4.28 2.28
N PHE A 19 -7.90 -4.04 3.36
CA PHE A 19 -7.75 -2.82 4.18
C PHE A 19 -6.36 -2.72 4.82
N GLY A 20 -5.80 -3.84 5.29
CA GLY A 20 -4.46 -3.87 5.88
C GLY A 20 -3.38 -3.45 4.88
N ILE A 21 -3.44 -3.98 3.65
CA ILE A 21 -2.48 -3.64 2.57
C ILE A 21 -2.65 -2.17 2.17
N ALA A 22 -3.88 -1.71 1.94
CA ALA A 22 -4.16 -0.33 1.57
C ALA A 22 -3.65 0.68 2.63
N ASN A 23 -3.80 0.36 3.92
CA ASN A 23 -3.34 1.23 5.00
C ASN A 23 -1.80 1.34 5.05
N GLN A 24 -1.10 0.22 4.86
CA GLN A 24 0.37 0.24 4.81
C GLN A 24 0.89 1.09 3.64
N MET A 25 0.20 1.05 2.51
CA MET A 25 0.54 1.86 1.35
C MET A 25 0.30 3.36 1.57
N LEU A 26 -0.82 3.71 2.21
CA LEU A 26 -1.09 5.11 2.59
C LEU A 26 -0.03 5.62 3.57
N ALA A 27 0.37 4.80 4.56
CA ALA A 27 1.43 5.14 5.49
C ALA A 27 2.78 5.37 4.77
N ALA A 28 3.14 4.52 3.80
CA ALA A 28 4.34 4.70 2.99
C ALA A 28 4.32 6.03 2.22
N ILE A 29 3.18 6.36 1.59
CA ILE A 29 3.02 7.64 0.86
C ILE A 29 3.13 8.83 1.80
N ALA A 30 2.45 8.78 2.96
CA ALA A 30 2.48 9.86 3.94
C ALA A 30 3.91 10.13 4.46
N LEU A 31 4.65 9.07 4.78
CA LEU A 31 6.04 9.18 5.24
C LEU A 31 6.96 9.72 4.14
N MET A 32 6.80 9.28 2.89
CA MET A 32 7.56 9.82 1.77
C MET A 32 7.29 11.32 1.54
N LEU A 33 6.03 11.75 1.65
CA LEU A 33 5.68 13.17 1.56
C LEU A 33 6.26 13.97 2.72
N ALA A 34 6.20 13.45 3.94
CA ALA A 34 6.82 14.07 5.10
C ALA A 34 8.33 14.26 4.91
N THR A 35 9.03 13.25 4.37
CA THR A 35 10.46 13.36 4.02
C THR A 35 10.72 14.48 3.03
N VAL A 36 9.91 14.59 1.96
CA VAL A 36 10.05 15.67 0.96
C VAL A 36 9.81 17.04 1.60
N VAL A 37 8.79 17.18 2.45
CA VAL A 37 8.49 18.44 3.15
C VAL A 37 9.67 18.87 4.04
N VAL A 38 10.25 17.95 4.82
CA VAL A 38 11.42 18.25 5.66
C VAL A 38 12.62 18.71 4.83
N VAL A 39 12.85 18.10 3.67
CA VAL A 39 13.91 18.52 2.72
C VAL A 39 13.61 19.93 2.17
N LYS A 40 12.37 20.21 1.76
CA LYS A 40 11.97 21.54 1.24
C LYS A 40 12.03 22.64 2.29
N LEU A 41 11.82 22.30 3.57
CA LEU A 41 11.99 23.19 4.72
C LEU A 41 13.45 23.38 5.17
N LYS A 42 14.42 22.78 4.45
CA LYS A 42 15.87 22.81 4.79
C LYS A 42 16.20 22.30 6.19
N ARG A 43 15.32 21.47 6.75
CA ARG A 43 15.48 20.80 8.04
C ARG A 43 16.21 19.47 7.88
N GLU A 44 17.35 19.49 7.20
CA GLU A 44 18.09 18.29 6.76
C GLU A 44 18.46 17.38 7.94
N ARG A 45 18.71 17.97 9.12
CA ARG A 45 18.95 17.25 10.38
C ARG A 45 17.80 16.34 10.80
N TYR A 46 16.57 16.51 10.31
CA TYR A 46 15.41 15.71 10.70
C TYR A 46 14.94 14.76 9.60
N VAL A 47 15.57 14.74 8.42
CA VAL A 47 15.14 13.93 7.25
C VAL A 47 15.12 12.44 7.55
N TRP A 48 16.02 11.97 8.42
CA TRP A 48 16.09 10.57 8.82
C TRP A 48 14.87 10.12 9.65
N VAL A 49 14.16 11.05 10.33
CA VAL A 49 13.00 10.72 11.17
C VAL A 49 11.85 10.14 10.32
N PRO A 50 11.37 10.79 9.24
CA PRO A 50 10.43 10.16 8.32
C PRO A 50 11.12 9.25 7.29
N GLY A 51 12.38 9.53 6.93
CA GLY A 51 13.09 8.84 5.85
C GLY A 51 13.43 7.38 6.15
N ILE A 52 13.90 7.05 7.36
CA ILE A 52 14.23 5.67 7.73
C ILE A 52 12.97 4.78 7.77
N PRO A 53 11.87 5.17 8.47
CA PRO A 53 10.63 4.42 8.44
C PRO A 53 10.04 4.30 7.03
N ALA A 54 10.11 5.36 6.21
CA ALA A 54 9.65 5.30 4.82
C ALA A 54 10.43 4.22 4.03
N LEU A 55 11.76 4.25 4.11
CA LEU A 55 12.62 3.30 3.41
C LEU A 55 12.32 1.86 3.84
N TRP A 56 12.20 1.64 5.15
CA TRP A 56 11.86 0.32 5.70
C TRP A 56 10.52 -0.19 5.16
N LEU A 57 9.46 0.64 5.22
CA LEU A 57 8.16 0.26 4.70
C LEU A 57 8.20 -0.03 3.20
N ILE A 58 8.87 0.81 2.41
CA ILE A 58 9.00 0.58 0.96
C ILE A 58 9.66 -0.77 0.68
N VAL A 59 10.77 -1.08 1.36
CA VAL A 59 11.47 -2.35 1.18
C VAL A 59 10.57 -3.52 1.55
N CYS A 60 9.91 -3.49 2.71
CA CYS A 60 9.00 -4.56 3.13
C CYS A 60 7.82 -4.72 2.16
N THR A 61 7.19 -3.63 1.73
CA THR A 61 6.03 -3.66 0.83
C THR A 61 6.40 -4.16 -0.56
N LEU A 62 7.53 -3.72 -1.13
CA LEU A 62 7.99 -4.20 -2.44
C LEU A 62 8.43 -5.67 -2.38
N THR A 63 9.09 -6.09 -1.29
CA THR A 63 9.50 -7.49 -1.11
C THR A 63 8.28 -8.40 -1.00
N ALA A 64 7.31 -8.05 -0.15
CA ALA A 64 6.07 -8.79 -0.01
C ALA A 64 5.26 -8.84 -1.32
N GLY A 65 5.18 -7.70 -2.03
CA GLY A 65 4.51 -7.63 -3.34
C GLY A 65 5.19 -8.51 -4.39
N TYR A 66 6.52 -8.53 -4.43
CA TYR A 66 7.28 -9.40 -5.34
C TYR A 66 7.02 -10.89 -5.06
N GLU A 67 7.05 -11.31 -3.79
CA GLU A 67 6.73 -12.69 -3.42
C GLU A 67 5.30 -13.09 -3.79
N LYS A 68 4.35 -12.15 -3.70
CA LYS A 68 2.95 -12.36 -4.08
C LYS A 68 2.71 -12.43 -5.59
N LEU A 69 3.57 -11.81 -6.41
CA LEU A 69 3.45 -11.83 -7.87
C LEU A 69 4.21 -13.00 -8.50
N VAL A 70 5.44 -13.27 -8.04
CA VAL A 70 6.39 -14.17 -8.73
C VAL A 70 6.86 -15.33 -7.84
N GLY A 71 6.71 -15.20 -6.51
CA GLY A 71 7.23 -16.16 -5.56
C GLY A 71 6.46 -17.48 -5.46
N PRO A 72 6.95 -18.42 -4.64
CA PRO A 72 6.28 -19.71 -4.39
C PRO A 72 4.93 -19.55 -3.68
N ILE A 73 4.66 -18.39 -3.06
CA ILE A 73 3.40 -18.01 -2.39
C ILE A 73 2.61 -17.01 -3.26
N SER A 74 2.79 -17.08 -4.58
CA SER A 74 2.11 -16.20 -5.51
C SER A 74 0.62 -16.50 -5.59
N PHE A 75 -0.15 -15.46 -5.92
CA PHE A 75 -1.59 -15.60 -6.15
C PHE A 75 -1.90 -16.54 -7.33
N THR A 76 -1.01 -16.62 -8.33
CA THR A 76 -1.11 -17.56 -9.45
C THR A 76 -0.90 -19.01 -9.01
N ALA A 77 0.09 -19.27 -8.16
CA ALA A 77 0.30 -20.61 -7.59
C ALA A 77 -0.88 -21.05 -6.72
N ALA A 78 -1.44 -20.13 -5.92
CA ALA A 78 -2.65 -20.40 -5.14
C ALA A 78 -3.85 -20.70 -6.06
N ALA A 79 -4.12 -19.86 -7.07
CA ALA A 79 -5.20 -20.06 -8.02
C ALA A 79 -5.09 -21.42 -8.75
N ASN A 80 -3.89 -21.78 -9.21
CA ASN A 80 -3.63 -23.06 -9.87
C ASN A 80 -3.86 -24.26 -8.95
N LYS A 81 -3.48 -24.15 -7.67
CA LYS A 81 -3.71 -25.21 -6.67
C LYS A 81 -5.20 -25.46 -6.43
N TYR A 82 -5.99 -24.40 -6.28
CA TYR A 82 -7.45 -24.53 -6.13
C TYR A 82 -8.13 -25.01 -7.42
N ALA A 83 -7.67 -24.55 -8.60
CA ALA A 83 -8.18 -25.02 -9.89
C ALA A 83 -7.88 -26.51 -10.13
N ALA A 84 -6.69 -27.00 -9.78
CA ALA A 84 -6.34 -28.41 -9.88
C ALA A 84 -7.16 -29.29 -8.92
N ALA A 85 -7.37 -28.83 -7.68
CA ALA A 85 -8.21 -29.55 -6.71
C ALA A 85 -9.68 -29.62 -7.15
N MET A 86 -10.20 -28.56 -7.78
CA MET A 86 -11.53 -28.59 -8.41
C MET A 86 -11.66 -29.67 -9.49
N GLN A 87 -10.62 -29.84 -10.32
CA GLN A 87 -10.61 -30.87 -11.38
C GLN A 87 -10.51 -32.29 -10.80
N GLN A 88 -9.85 -32.45 -9.66
CA GLN A 88 -9.75 -33.72 -8.94
C GLN A 88 -10.96 -34.03 -8.04
N GLY A 89 -11.96 -33.16 -8.00
CA GLY A 89 -13.13 -33.30 -7.13
C GLY A 89 -12.80 -33.16 -5.64
N GLN A 90 -11.62 -32.62 -5.29
CA GLN A 90 -11.19 -32.43 -3.91
C GLN A 90 -11.57 -31.03 -3.41
N LEU A 91 -12.21 -30.98 -2.24
CA LEU A 91 -12.50 -29.74 -1.54
C LEU A 91 -11.33 -29.38 -0.62
N LEU A 92 -10.60 -28.32 -0.97
CA LEU A 92 -9.55 -27.77 -0.13
C LEU A 92 -10.14 -26.77 0.86
N ALA A 93 -9.88 -26.97 2.15
CA ALA A 93 -10.12 -25.95 3.16
C ALA A 93 -9.38 -24.65 2.78
N PRO A 94 -9.98 -23.46 2.93
CA PRO A 94 -11.21 -23.16 3.67
C PRO A 94 -12.52 -23.28 2.88
N ALA A 95 -12.49 -23.67 1.59
CA ALA A 95 -13.70 -23.79 0.78
C ALA A 95 -14.56 -24.98 1.23
N LYS A 96 -15.80 -24.70 1.63
CA LYS A 96 -16.78 -25.72 2.03
C LYS A 96 -17.65 -26.21 0.86
N THR A 97 -17.61 -25.51 -0.27
CA THR A 97 -18.37 -25.83 -1.48
C THR A 97 -17.52 -25.58 -2.73
N GLN A 98 -17.86 -26.23 -3.84
CA GLN A 98 -17.17 -26.04 -5.12
C GLN A 98 -17.33 -24.61 -5.67
N ALA A 99 -18.48 -23.97 -5.42
CA ALA A 99 -18.71 -22.56 -5.73
C ALA A 99 -17.79 -21.63 -4.91
N ALA A 100 -17.58 -21.92 -3.62
CA ALA A 100 -16.64 -21.15 -2.80
C ALA A 100 -15.20 -21.29 -3.29
N MET A 101 -14.82 -22.46 -3.81
CA MET A 101 -13.49 -22.68 -4.38
C MET A 101 -13.28 -21.88 -5.67
N GLN A 102 -14.30 -21.75 -6.53
CA GLN A 102 -14.28 -20.84 -7.69
C GLN A 102 -14.12 -19.38 -7.27
N GLN A 103 -14.84 -18.94 -6.23
CA GLN A 103 -14.70 -17.59 -5.69
C GLN A 103 -13.28 -17.31 -5.16
N ILE A 104 -12.65 -18.29 -4.50
CA ILE A 104 -11.26 -18.15 -4.06
C ILE A 104 -10.32 -17.98 -5.25
N VAL A 105 -10.52 -18.73 -6.34
CA VAL A 105 -9.72 -18.58 -7.56
C VAL A 105 -9.89 -17.18 -8.15
N THR A 106 -11.12 -16.70 -8.31
CA THR A 106 -11.38 -15.35 -8.84
C THR A 106 -10.81 -14.26 -7.95
N ASN A 107 -10.93 -14.40 -6.62
CA ASN A 107 -10.38 -13.44 -5.67
C ASN A 107 -8.85 -13.39 -5.74
N ASN A 108 -8.16 -14.54 -5.86
CA ASN A 108 -6.70 -14.55 -6.02
C ASN A 108 -6.27 -13.82 -7.32
N TYR A 109 -7.03 -13.96 -8.41
CA TYR A 109 -6.74 -13.19 -9.63
C TYR A 109 -6.96 -11.68 -9.45
N VAL A 110 -8.03 -11.27 -8.76
CA VAL A 110 -8.28 -9.86 -8.44
C VAL A 110 -7.18 -9.31 -7.54
N ASP A 111 -6.79 -10.04 -6.49
CA ASP A 111 -5.73 -9.67 -5.56
C ASP A 111 -4.37 -9.56 -6.26
N MET A 112 -4.08 -10.43 -7.22
CA MET A 112 -2.89 -10.34 -8.07
C MET A 112 -2.87 -9.01 -8.84
N VAL A 113 -3.97 -8.68 -9.52
CA VAL A 113 -4.08 -7.43 -10.29
C VAL A 113 -3.97 -6.22 -9.38
N MET A 114 -4.69 -6.20 -8.25
CA MET A 114 -4.63 -5.10 -7.30
C MET A 114 -3.23 -4.93 -6.71
N THR A 115 -2.56 -6.03 -6.33
CA THR A 115 -1.19 -6.00 -5.81
C THR A 115 -0.22 -5.43 -6.86
N GLY A 116 -0.36 -5.84 -8.13
CA GLY A 116 0.45 -5.30 -9.22
C GLY A 116 0.24 -3.79 -9.42
N LEU A 117 -1.01 -3.34 -9.46
CA LEU A 117 -1.37 -1.92 -9.58
C LEU A 117 -0.80 -1.10 -8.41
N PHE A 118 -0.94 -1.62 -7.20
CA PHE A 118 -0.46 -1.00 -5.99
C PHE A 118 1.07 -0.90 -5.93
N MET A 119 1.77 -1.97 -6.30
CA MET A 119 3.23 -1.93 -6.44
C MET A 119 3.68 -0.86 -7.44
N ALA A 120 3.03 -0.78 -8.61
CA ALA A 120 3.34 0.24 -9.61
C ALA A 120 3.15 1.65 -9.03
N LEU A 121 2.07 1.88 -8.29
CA LEU A 121 1.81 3.16 -7.63
C LEU A 121 2.91 3.53 -6.62
N VAL A 122 3.37 2.58 -5.79
CA VAL A 122 4.46 2.82 -4.83
C VAL A 122 5.75 3.18 -5.57
N VAL A 123 6.12 2.45 -6.62
CA VAL A 123 7.33 2.73 -7.42
C VAL A 123 7.26 4.14 -8.03
N VAL A 124 6.13 4.52 -8.62
CA VAL A 124 5.93 5.88 -9.16
C VAL A 124 6.08 6.94 -8.09
N MET A 125 5.49 6.73 -6.90
CA MET A 125 5.59 7.65 -5.78
C MET A 125 7.02 7.79 -5.24
N VAL A 126 7.76 6.68 -5.13
CA VAL A 126 9.18 6.70 -4.77
C VAL A 126 9.98 7.54 -5.75
N ILE A 127 9.79 7.33 -7.06
CA ILE A 127 10.47 8.10 -8.11
C ILE A 127 10.13 9.59 -8.01
N PHE A 128 8.85 9.93 -7.80
CA PHE A 128 8.40 11.31 -7.63
C PHE A 128 9.04 11.97 -6.40
N CYS A 129 9.01 11.30 -5.25
CA CYS A 129 9.57 11.82 -4.00
C CYS A 129 11.10 11.96 -4.06
N LEU A 130 11.81 11.02 -4.67
CA LEU A 130 13.25 11.14 -4.92
C LEU A 130 13.56 12.37 -5.80
N ARG A 131 12.83 12.55 -6.90
CA ARG A 131 12.99 13.73 -7.77
C ARG A 131 12.70 15.04 -7.03
N ALA A 132 11.64 15.07 -6.22
CA ALA A 132 11.29 16.24 -5.43
C ALA A 132 12.33 16.56 -4.34
N ALA A 133 12.85 15.54 -3.66
CA ALA A 133 13.91 15.68 -2.66
C ALA A 133 15.21 16.19 -3.29
N ILE A 134 15.64 15.62 -4.43
CA ILE A 134 16.85 16.07 -5.14
C ILE A 134 16.72 17.54 -5.58
N ARG A 135 15.58 17.92 -6.17
CA ARG A 135 15.32 19.32 -6.55
C ARG A 135 15.33 20.26 -5.33
N GLY A 136 14.72 19.84 -4.22
CA GLY A 136 14.71 20.62 -2.98
C GLY A 136 16.09 20.77 -2.34
N TRP A 137 16.95 19.75 -2.46
CA TRP A 137 18.34 19.84 -2.03
C TRP A 137 19.15 20.83 -2.88
N GLN A 138 18.93 20.86 -4.19
CA GLN A 138 19.63 21.78 -5.10
C GLN A 138 19.22 23.26 -4.94
N THR A 139 18.04 23.56 -4.40
CA THR A 139 17.61 24.94 -4.12
C THR A 139 18.15 25.43 -2.78
N ASN A 140 18.92 26.52 -2.71
CA ASN A 140 19.56 27.03 -1.47
C ASN A 140 18.65 27.81 -0.51
N HIS A 141 17.37 27.96 -0.81
CA HIS A 141 16.41 28.67 0.03
C HIS A 141 15.17 27.79 0.31
N PRO A 142 14.52 27.92 1.47
CA PRO A 142 13.25 27.25 1.74
C PRO A 142 12.24 27.61 0.65
N THR A 143 11.65 26.59 0.00
CA THR A 143 10.62 26.80 -1.05
C THR A 143 9.19 26.68 -0.50
N ALA A 144 9.06 26.58 0.83
CA ALA A 144 7.77 26.63 1.51
C ALA A 144 7.27 28.08 1.53
N HIS A 145 6.13 28.32 0.88
CA HIS A 145 5.40 29.57 1.02
C HIS A 145 4.50 29.42 2.24
N GLU A 146 5.03 29.75 3.42
CA GLU A 146 4.20 29.94 4.60
C GLU A 146 3.44 31.27 4.46
N GLU A 147 2.17 31.30 4.86
CA GLU A 147 1.38 32.53 4.95
C GLU A 147 2.14 33.55 5.83
N PRO A 148 2.12 34.87 5.51
CA PRO A 148 2.76 35.87 6.35
C PRO A 148 2.29 35.71 7.80
N TYR A 149 3.24 35.67 8.74
CA TYR A 149 2.92 35.56 10.16
C TYR A 149 1.97 36.68 10.59
N VAL A 150 0.74 36.33 10.95
CA VAL A 150 -0.22 37.24 11.57
C VAL A 150 -0.16 37.02 13.08
N ALA A 151 0.38 38.00 13.81
CA ALA A 151 0.41 37.96 15.27
C ALA A 151 -1.03 37.96 15.82
N LEU A 152 -1.33 37.14 16.84
CA LEU A 152 -2.66 37.13 17.49
C LEU A 152 -3.08 38.52 18.00
N ALA A 153 -2.12 39.40 18.29
CA ALA A 153 -2.35 40.79 18.65
C ALA A 153 -3.02 41.63 17.55
N SER A 154 -2.90 41.25 16.26
CA SER A 154 -3.51 41.98 15.15
C SER A 154 -4.93 41.53 14.81
N VAL A 155 -5.47 40.54 15.52
CA VAL A 155 -6.85 40.03 15.36
C VAL A 155 -7.74 40.42 16.55
N ALA A 156 -7.14 40.89 17.65
CA ALA A 156 -7.84 41.25 18.88
C ALA A 156 -8.14 42.76 19.02
N GLY A 157 -8.33 43.46 17.89
CA GLY A 157 -8.72 44.87 17.84
C GLY A 157 -10.22 45.07 17.66
#